data_AF-A0A7S3ACB3-F1
#
_entry.id   AF-A0A7S3ACB3-F1
#
_cell.length_a   1.000
_cell.length_b   1.000
_cell.length_c   1.000
_cell.angle_alpha   90.00
_cell.angle_beta   90.00
_cell.angle_gamma   90.00
#
_symmetry.space_group_name_H-M   'P 1'
#
loop_
_entity.id
_entity.type
_entity.pdbx_description
1 polymer ?
#
loop_
_entity_poly.entity_id
_entity_poly.type
_entity_poly.pdbx_seq_one_letter_code
_entity_poly.pdbx_strand_id
1 'polypeptide(L)'
;GSCEVAGTISAEAQRGAVLAAAEWLPLRQSVPLLFLIGAGAEACKRLQWSGDWERAAMLAKASLPPAERREVLGRWAAELEDRGEPWRALEVRLSLGDVREVLRWLQMARAVDSAALLMRALLEAEAMRPASLSGTGWELSAEDAFPAFLEYAALLSHLGHATLSQEYSERAVSAMQSSGGGSVTPDEAVQLVRQLVRDKYGKG
;
A
#
# COMPACT_ATOMS: atom_id res chain seq x y z
N GLY A 1 -3.06 58.55 30.89
CA GLY A 1 -2.54 58.27 29.55
C GLY A 1 -2.41 56.78 29.43
N SER A 2 -3.34 56.17 28.70
CA SER A 2 -3.50 54.72 28.62
C SER A 2 -2.35 54.05 27.86
N CYS A 3 -1.86 52.95 28.41
CA CYS A 3 -0.93 52.05 27.76
C CYS A 3 -1.65 51.24 26.67
N GLU A 4 -1.33 51.48 25.41
CA GLU A 4 -1.58 50.52 24.32
C GLU A 4 -0.27 49.84 23.97
N VAL A 5 0.02 48.72 24.64
CA VAL A 5 1.04 47.78 24.15
C VAL A 5 0.29 46.74 23.34
N ALA A 6 0.07 47.04 22.05
CA ALA A 6 -0.34 46.03 21.08
C ALA A 6 0.86 45.12 20.79
N GLY A 7 1.17 44.22 21.73
CA GLY A 7 2.12 43.16 21.53
C GLY A 7 1.55 42.18 20.51
N THR A 8 2.04 42.25 19.27
CA THR A 8 1.75 41.24 18.27
C THR A 8 2.40 39.93 18.73
N ILE A 9 1.58 39.05 19.29
CA ILE A 9 2.00 37.69 19.62
C ILE A 9 2.45 37.05 18.30
N SER A 10 3.68 36.53 18.26
CA SER A 10 4.20 35.82 17.08
C SER A 10 3.21 34.74 16.63
N ALA A 11 3.02 34.56 15.33
CA ALA A 11 2.13 33.55 14.77
C ALA A 11 2.43 32.13 15.29
N GLU A 12 3.68 31.84 15.63
CA GLU A 12 4.10 30.58 16.25
C GLU A 12 3.58 30.42 17.68
N ALA A 13 3.59 31.49 18.47
CA ALA A 13 3.05 31.47 19.83
C ALA A 13 1.52 31.35 19.82
N GLN A 14 0.84 31.95 18.84
CA GLN A 14 -0.60 31.73 18.62
C GLN A 14 -0.89 30.26 18.26
N ARG A 15 -0.11 29.67 17.35
CA ARG A 15 -0.23 28.26 16.98
C ARG A 15 -0.04 27.34 18.19
N GLY A 16 0.97 27.59 19.02
CA GLY A 16 1.23 26.84 20.24
C GLY A 16 0.07 26.91 21.24
N ALA A 17 -0.51 28.10 21.44
CA ALA A 17 -1.67 28.27 22.33
C ALA A 17 -2.91 27.52 21.82
N VAL A 18 -3.16 27.54 20.51
CA VAL A 18 -4.29 26.82 19.90
C VAL A 18 -4.10 25.30 20.01
N LEU A 19 -2.87 24.79 19.85
CA LEU A 19 -2.56 23.37 20.05
C LEU A 19 -2.83 22.93 21.50
N ALA A 20 -2.36 23.72 22.48
CA ALA A 20 -2.60 23.45 23.89
C ALA A 20 -4.10 23.52 24.25
N ALA A 21 -4.82 24.50 23.72
CA ALA A 21 -6.27 24.63 23.93
C ALA A 21 -7.03 23.46 23.29
N ALA A 22 -6.58 22.99 22.13
CA ALA A 22 -7.22 21.88 21.43
C ALA A 22 -7.27 20.63 22.30
N GLU A 23 -6.24 20.35 23.12
CA GLU A 23 -6.16 19.16 23.99
C GLU A 23 -7.40 18.96 24.85
N TRP A 24 -7.97 20.05 25.38
CA TRP A 24 -9.13 20.04 26.27
C TRP A 24 -10.48 20.17 25.53
N LEU A 25 -10.45 20.51 24.24
CA LEU A 25 -11.66 20.68 23.44
C LEU A 25 -12.21 19.33 22.93
N PRO A 26 -13.54 19.17 22.86
CA PRO A 26 -14.18 18.00 22.24
C PRO A 26 -13.75 17.84 20.77
N LEU A 27 -13.67 16.59 20.29
CA LEU A 27 -13.24 16.26 18.91
C LEU A 27 -13.97 17.05 17.83
N ARG A 28 -15.28 17.31 18.00
CA ARG A 28 -16.09 18.10 17.05
C ARG A 28 -15.57 19.53 16.85
N GLN A 29 -14.95 20.10 17.87
CA GLN A 29 -14.44 21.48 17.85
C GLN A 29 -12.93 21.50 17.59
N SER A 30 -12.19 20.56 18.19
CA SER A 30 -10.73 20.53 18.06
C SER A 30 -10.26 20.11 16.67
N VAL A 31 -10.91 19.14 16.02
CA VAL A 31 -10.48 18.64 14.70
C VAL A 31 -10.54 19.74 13.63
N PRO A 32 -11.65 20.46 13.40
CA PRO A 32 -11.68 21.53 12.40
C PRO A 32 -10.69 22.66 12.69
N LEU A 33 -10.53 23.01 13.97
CA LEU A 33 -9.60 24.06 14.42
C LEU A 33 -8.14 23.67 14.15
N LEU A 34 -7.77 22.40 14.38
CA LEU A 34 -6.44 21.87 14.07
C LEU A 34 -6.17 21.86 12.56
N PHE A 35 -7.15 21.52 11.73
CA PHE A 35 -7.01 21.63 10.27
C PHE A 35 -6.85 23.09 9.82
N LEU A 36 -7.57 24.02 10.43
CA LEU A 36 -7.50 25.45 10.10
C LEU A 36 -6.11 26.04 10.34
N ILE A 37 -5.41 25.60 11.39
CA ILE A 37 -4.05 26.07 11.71
C ILE A 37 -2.93 25.27 11.00
N GLY A 38 -3.29 24.35 10.09
CA GLY A 38 -2.32 23.51 9.39
C GLY A 38 -1.66 22.45 10.28
N ALA A 39 -2.36 21.97 11.30
CA ALA A 39 -1.95 20.87 12.19
C ALA A 39 -2.86 19.63 12.00
N GLY A 40 -3.18 19.30 10.74
CA GLY A 40 -4.11 18.23 10.40
C GLY A 40 -3.65 16.83 10.84
N ALA A 41 -2.34 16.54 10.82
CA ALA A 41 -1.80 15.28 11.31
C ALA A 41 -2.12 15.04 12.79
N GLU A 42 -1.97 16.08 13.62
CA GLU A 42 -2.31 16.01 15.05
C GLU A 42 -3.83 15.80 15.25
N ALA A 43 -4.66 16.42 14.40
CA ALA A 43 -6.11 16.18 14.41
C ALA A 43 -6.45 14.70 14.14
N CYS A 44 -5.79 14.09 13.16
CA CYS A 44 -5.98 12.68 12.83
C CYS A 44 -5.48 11.76 13.94
N LYS A 45 -4.34 12.07 14.55
CA LYS A 45 -3.78 11.31 15.69
C LYS A 45 -4.75 11.28 16.87
N ARG A 46 -5.41 12.40 17.16
CA ARG A 46 -6.43 12.46 18.22
C ARG A 46 -7.67 11.64 17.89
N LEU A 47 -8.11 11.65 16.63
CA LEU A 47 -9.18 10.77 16.18
C LEU A 47 -8.80 9.29 16.34
N GLN A 48 -7.57 8.91 16.00
CA GLN A 48 -7.04 7.55 16.20
C GLN A 48 -7.05 7.14 17.68
N TRP A 49 -6.57 8.01 18.57
CA TRP A 49 -6.62 7.74 20.03
C TRP A 49 -8.02 7.62 20.58
N SER A 50 -9.01 8.30 19.98
CA SER A 50 -10.42 8.14 20.36
C SER A 50 -11.09 6.89 19.77
N GLY A 51 -10.42 6.17 18.87
CA GLY A 51 -10.96 4.99 18.19
C GLY A 51 -11.70 5.28 16.88
N ASP A 52 -11.80 6.55 16.46
CA ASP A 52 -12.46 7.00 15.22
C ASP A 52 -11.51 6.88 14.00
N TRP A 53 -10.97 5.67 13.77
CA TRP A 53 -9.97 5.39 12.74
C TRP A 53 -10.43 5.71 11.31
N GLU A 54 -11.66 5.35 10.97
CA GLU A 54 -12.22 5.56 9.63
C GLU A 54 -12.34 7.05 9.29
N ARG A 55 -12.76 7.87 10.27
CA ARG A 55 -12.82 9.32 10.13
C ARG A 55 -11.43 9.92 9.98
N ALA A 56 -10.46 9.45 10.76
CA ALA A 56 -9.07 9.87 10.62
C ALA A 56 -8.51 9.56 9.23
N ALA A 57 -8.76 8.36 8.71
CA ALA A 57 -8.32 7.94 7.39
C ALA A 57 -8.94 8.76 6.25
N MET A 58 -10.24 9.03 6.33
CA MET A 58 -10.94 9.88 5.36
C MET A 58 -10.34 11.29 5.31
N LEU A 59 -10.14 11.93 6.48
CA LEU A 59 -9.56 13.27 6.57
C LEU A 59 -8.10 13.28 6.12
N ALA A 60 -7.32 12.26 6.46
CA ALA A 60 -5.94 12.13 6.02
C ALA A 60 -5.83 12.07 4.49
N LYS A 61 -6.69 11.27 3.85
CA LYS A 61 -6.73 11.15 2.40
C LYS A 61 -7.12 12.45 1.71
N ALA A 62 -8.07 13.19 2.29
CA ALA A 62 -8.60 14.43 1.70
C ALA A 62 -7.69 15.65 1.88
N SER A 63 -6.97 15.73 3.01
CA SER A 63 -6.42 17.01 3.46
C SER A 63 -4.94 16.99 3.82
N LEU A 64 -4.33 15.82 4.04
CA LEU A 64 -2.91 15.75 4.45
C LEU A 64 -1.96 15.61 3.25
N PRO A 65 -0.72 16.13 3.38
CA PRO A 65 0.34 15.89 2.42
C PRO A 65 0.75 14.40 2.40
N PRO A 66 1.39 13.91 1.33
CA PRO A 66 1.69 12.49 1.15
C PRO A 66 2.45 11.83 2.32
N ALA A 67 3.42 12.54 2.91
CA ALA A 67 4.23 12.01 4.02
C ALA A 67 3.39 11.78 5.28
N GLU A 68 2.64 12.80 5.73
CA GLU A 68 1.76 12.69 6.90
C GLU A 68 0.59 11.72 6.66
N ARG A 69 0.04 11.72 5.44
CA ARG A 69 -1.01 10.79 5.03
C ARG A 69 -0.54 9.35 5.16
N ARG A 70 0.68 9.04 4.72
CA ARG A 70 1.28 7.70 4.82
C ARG A 70 1.39 7.25 6.27
N GLU A 71 1.84 8.11 7.17
CA GLU A 71 1.93 7.79 8.59
C GLU A 71 0.56 7.46 9.19
N VAL A 72 -0.45 8.31 8.94
CA VAL A 72 -1.81 8.13 9.50
C VAL A 72 -2.46 6.85 8.97
N LEU A 73 -2.41 6.63 7.65
CA LEU A 73 -3.00 5.43 7.04
C LEU A 73 -2.21 4.16 7.38
N GLY A 74 -0.89 4.24 7.56
CA GLY A 74 -0.07 3.10 7.99
C GLY A 74 -0.46 2.62 9.38
N ARG A 75 -0.72 3.54 10.33
CA ARG A 75 -1.28 3.18 11.65
C ARG A 75 -2.66 2.56 11.55
N TRP A 76 -3.51 3.06 10.65
CA TRP A 76 -4.83 2.47 10.43
C TRP A 76 -4.75 1.05 9.84
N ALA A 77 -3.82 0.79 8.92
CA ALA A 77 -3.58 -0.55 8.41
C ALA A 77 -3.15 -1.53 9.51
N ALA A 78 -2.24 -1.11 10.40
CA ALA A 78 -1.83 -1.92 11.55
C ALA A 78 -3.00 -2.24 12.50
N GLU A 79 -3.84 -1.24 12.81
CA GLU A 79 -5.05 -1.45 13.63
C GLU A 79 -6.04 -2.42 12.96
N LEU A 80 -6.19 -2.36 11.63
CA LEU A 80 -7.05 -3.30 10.88
C LEU A 80 -6.52 -4.73 10.95
N GLU A 81 -5.19 -4.92 10.91
CA GLU A 81 -4.56 -6.23 11.12
C GLU A 81 -4.86 -6.77 12.53
N ASP A 82 -4.71 -5.93 13.56
CA ASP A 82 -4.98 -6.29 14.95
C ASP A 82 -6.46 -6.62 15.20
N ARG A 83 -7.38 -5.98 14.45
CA ARG A 83 -8.83 -6.27 14.47
C ARG A 83 -9.23 -7.54 13.73
N GLY A 84 -8.29 -8.21 13.05
CA GLY A 84 -8.60 -9.38 12.24
C GLY A 84 -9.29 -9.05 10.91
N GLU A 85 -9.09 -7.83 10.37
CA GLU A 85 -9.56 -7.41 9.05
C GLU A 85 -8.38 -7.26 8.05
N PRO A 86 -7.57 -8.32 7.81
CA PRO A 86 -6.32 -8.22 7.07
C PRO A 86 -6.51 -7.79 5.61
N TRP A 87 -7.65 -8.13 4.99
CA TRP A 87 -7.94 -7.72 3.61
C TRP A 87 -8.16 -6.22 3.47
N ARG A 88 -8.83 -5.58 4.45
CA ARG A 88 -8.97 -4.12 4.45
C ARG A 88 -7.64 -3.44 4.74
N ALA A 89 -6.83 -4.01 5.64
CA ALA A 89 -5.47 -3.52 5.87
C ALA A 89 -4.63 -3.56 4.57
N LEU A 90 -4.76 -4.65 3.82
CA LEU A 90 -4.08 -4.85 2.54
C LEU A 90 -4.51 -3.81 1.49
N GLU A 91 -5.81 -3.50 1.39
CA GLU A 91 -6.31 -2.41 0.53
C GLU A 91 -5.70 -1.05 0.91
N VAL A 92 -5.56 -0.77 2.21
CA VAL A 92 -4.94 0.46 2.70
C VAL A 92 -3.46 0.51 2.33
N ARG A 93 -2.71 -0.57 2.56
CA ARG A 93 -1.28 -0.67 2.19
C ARG A 93 -1.09 -0.53 0.68
N LEU A 94 -1.98 -1.10 -0.13
CA LEU A 94 -1.98 -0.89 -1.58
C LEU A 94 -2.17 0.58 -1.95
N SER A 95 -3.09 1.28 -1.28
CA SER A 95 -3.31 2.71 -1.52
C SER A 95 -2.12 3.60 -1.15
N LEU A 96 -1.24 3.12 -0.27
CA LEU A 96 0.01 3.77 0.11
C LEU A 96 1.17 3.52 -0.86
N GLY A 97 1.01 2.55 -1.75
CA GLY A 97 2.03 2.10 -2.69
C GLY A 97 2.94 0.99 -2.14
N ASP A 98 2.63 0.41 -0.98
CA ASP A 98 3.46 -0.61 -0.31
C ASP A 98 3.27 -2.01 -0.93
N VAL A 99 3.37 -2.11 -2.25
CA VAL A 99 3.01 -3.32 -3.00
C VAL A 99 3.88 -4.51 -2.60
N ARG A 100 5.17 -4.31 -2.33
CA ARG A 100 6.08 -5.39 -1.92
C ARG A 100 5.63 -6.08 -0.63
N GLU A 101 5.17 -5.28 0.33
CA GLU A 101 4.66 -5.81 1.60
C GLU A 101 3.35 -6.58 1.38
N VAL A 102 2.48 -6.05 0.53
CA VAL A 102 1.23 -6.71 0.14
C VAL A 102 1.49 -8.06 -0.54
N LEU A 103 2.43 -8.13 -1.48
CA LEU A 103 2.79 -9.37 -2.15
C LEU A 103 3.35 -10.42 -1.19
N ARG A 104 4.25 -10.00 -0.29
CA ARG A 104 4.78 -10.87 0.77
C ARG A 104 3.65 -11.41 1.63
N TRP A 105 2.69 -10.56 2.00
CA TRP A 105 1.53 -10.98 2.77
C TRP A 105 0.69 -12.01 2.00
N LEU A 106 0.38 -11.76 0.72
CA LEU A 106 -0.39 -12.68 -0.12
C LEU A 106 0.29 -14.04 -0.27
N GLN A 107 1.61 -14.05 -0.42
CA GLN A 107 2.41 -15.27 -0.47
C GLN A 107 2.32 -16.06 0.85
N MET A 108 2.43 -15.36 2.00
CA MET A 108 2.27 -15.98 3.32
C MET A 108 0.86 -16.53 3.54
N ALA A 109 -0.17 -15.81 3.07
CA ALA A 109 -1.56 -16.21 3.13
C ALA A 109 -1.94 -17.30 2.12
N ARG A 110 -0.98 -17.76 1.28
CA ARG A 110 -1.21 -18.72 0.19
C ARG A 110 -2.26 -18.26 -0.83
N ALA A 111 -2.50 -16.95 -0.93
CA ALA A 111 -3.38 -16.31 -1.91
C ALA A 111 -2.62 -16.07 -3.22
N VAL A 112 -2.16 -17.18 -3.84
CA VAL A 112 -1.27 -17.17 -5.02
C VAL A 112 -1.95 -16.57 -6.25
N ASP A 113 -3.25 -16.84 -6.40
CA ASP A 113 -4.11 -16.26 -7.41
C ASP A 113 -4.20 -14.73 -7.31
N SER A 114 -4.48 -14.24 -6.11
CA SER A 114 -4.60 -12.81 -5.81
C SER A 114 -3.26 -12.09 -6.03
N ALA A 115 -2.13 -12.72 -5.66
CA ALA A 115 -0.80 -12.17 -5.90
C ALA A 115 -0.49 -12.01 -7.40
N ALA A 116 -0.75 -13.05 -8.19
CA ALA A 116 -0.53 -13.01 -9.64
C ALA A 116 -1.46 -12.01 -10.35
N LEU A 117 -2.74 -11.97 -9.96
CA LEU A 117 -3.70 -11.03 -10.53
C LEU A 117 -3.35 -9.58 -10.18
N LEU A 118 -2.92 -9.31 -8.95
CA LEU A 118 -2.44 -8.00 -8.54
C LEU A 118 -1.24 -7.56 -9.37
N MET A 119 -0.23 -8.42 -9.52
CA MET A 119 0.95 -8.09 -10.34
C MET A 119 0.60 -7.82 -11.79
N ARG A 120 -0.30 -8.61 -12.35
CA ARG A 120 -0.80 -8.37 -13.70
C ARG A 120 -1.48 -7.01 -13.81
N ALA A 121 -2.39 -6.68 -12.90
CA ALA A 121 -3.11 -5.41 -12.92
C ALA A 121 -2.15 -4.21 -12.78
N LEU A 122 -1.12 -4.32 -11.95
CA LEU A 122 -0.12 -3.28 -11.77
C LEU A 122 0.77 -3.11 -13.02
N LEU A 123 1.24 -4.20 -13.64
CA LEU A 123 2.02 -4.11 -14.88
C LEU A 123 1.19 -3.50 -16.03
N GLU A 124 -0.08 -3.89 -16.15
CA GLU A 124 -1.00 -3.32 -17.15
C GLU A 124 -1.24 -1.82 -16.90
N ALA A 125 -1.43 -1.43 -15.64
CA ALA A 125 -1.61 -0.03 -15.28
C ALA A 125 -0.33 0.82 -15.43
N GLU A 126 0.85 0.21 -15.32
CA GLU A 126 2.14 0.86 -15.60
C GLU A 126 2.27 1.13 -17.09
N ALA A 127 1.96 0.13 -17.92
CA ALA A 127 2.02 0.24 -19.37
C ALA A 127 1.05 1.29 -19.93
N MET A 128 -0.08 1.51 -19.27
CA MET A 128 -1.06 2.55 -19.63
C MET A 128 -0.71 3.94 -19.09
N ARG A 129 0.32 4.08 -18.24
CA ARG A 129 0.61 5.36 -17.60
C ARG A 129 1.20 6.37 -18.60
N PRO A 130 0.69 7.61 -18.66
CA PRO A 130 1.29 8.64 -19.49
C PRO A 130 2.68 9.03 -18.98
N ALA A 131 3.62 9.24 -19.90
CA ALA A 131 5.03 9.57 -19.58
C ALA A 131 5.20 10.80 -18.67
N SER A 132 4.21 11.71 -18.64
CA SER A 132 4.17 12.89 -17.77
C SER A 132 4.04 12.59 -16.28
N LEU A 133 3.70 11.35 -15.90
CA LEU A 133 3.60 10.89 -14.51
C LEU A 133 4.73 9.92 -14.12
N SER A 134 5.80 9.87 -14.91
CA SER A 134 7.00 9.08 -14.58
C SER A 134 7.63 9.63 -13.30
N GLY A 135 7.67 8.81 -12.24
CA GLY A 135 8.28 9.16 -10.94
C GLY A 135 7.33 9.15 -9.72
N THR A 136 6.01 9.04 -9.92
CA THR A 136 5.04 8.81 -8.82
C THR A 136 4.47 7.38 -8.81
N GLY A 137 5.14 6.47 -9.53
CA GLY A 137 4.72 5.09 -9.69
C GLY A 137 5.02 4.23 -8.46
N TRP A 138 4.51 3.01 -8.50
CA TRP A 138 5.00 1.96 -7.63
C TRP A 138 6.44 1.60 -8.01
N GLU A 139 7.33 1.47 -7.03
CA GLU A 139 8.66 0.88 -7.23
C GLU A 139 8.51 -0.63 -7.39
N LEU A 140 7.91 -1.09 -8.50
CA LEU A 140 7.91 -2.50 -8.86
C LEU A 140 9.12 -2.81 -9.71
N SER A 141 9.94 -3.73 -9.25
CA SER A 141 10.84 -4.44 -10.15
C SER A 141 10.03 -5.53 -10.85
N ALA A 142 10.19 -5.69 -12.16
CA ALA A 142 9.58 -6.82 -12.88
C ALA A 142 10.09 -8.18 -12.34
N GLU A 143 11.20 -8.18 -11.59
CA GLU A 143 11.72 -9.32 -10.83
C GLU A 143 10.76 -9.79 -9.73
N ASP A 144 9.98 -8.89 -9.12
CA ASP A 144 9.01 -9.24 -8.08
C ASP A 144 7.79 -9.99 -8.68
N ALA A 145 7.52 -9.80 -9.98
CA ALA A 145 6.39 -10.42 -10.68
C ALA A 145 6.67 -11.87 -11.10
N PHE A 146 7.94 -12.19 -11.39
CA PHE A 146 8.36 -13.53 -11.79
C PHE A 146 7.95 -14.64 -10.82
N PRO A 147 8.29 -14.57 -9.51
CA PRO A 147 7.90 -15.62 -8.57
C PRO A 147 6.37 -15.74 -8.42
N ALA A 148 5.65 -14.61 -8.43
CA ALA A 148 4.19 -14.62 -8.32
C ALA A 148 3.53 -15.33 -9.52
N PHE A 149 3.99 -15.05 -10.74
CA PHE A 149 3.47 -15.71 -11.95
C PHE A 149 3.85 -17.19 -12.03
N LEU A 150 5.08 -17.56 -11.65
CA LEU A 150 5.49 -18.96 -11.62
C LEU A 150 4.71 -19.80 -10.60
N GLU A 151 4.49 -19.26 -9.40
CA GLU A 151 3.70 -19.97 -8.38
C GLU A 151 2.25 -20.17 -8.83
N TYR A 152 1.67 -19.17 -9.51
CA TYR A 152 0.32 -19.28 -10.07
C TYR A 152 0.25 -20.26 -11.25
N ALA A 153 1.25 -20.26 -12.15
CA ALA A 153 1.35 -21.24 -13.21
C ALA A 153 1.44 -22.67 -12.65
N ALA A 154 2.22 -22.88 -11.57
CA ALA A 154 2.29 -24.17 -10.88
C ALA A 154 0.95 -24.58 -10.26
N LEU A 155 0.23 -23.65 -9.64
CA LEU A 155 -1.12 -23.91 -9.12
C LEU A 155 -2.07 -24.32 -10.26
N LEU A 156 -2.09 -23.59 -11.38
CA LEU A 156 -2.95 -23.91 -12.53
C LEU A 156 -2.60 -25.26 -13.16
N SER A 157 -1.30 -25.58 -13.24
CA SER A 157 -0.82 -26.89 -13.72
C SER A 157 -1.31 -28.02 -12.83
N HIS A 158 -1.24 -27.85 -11.51
CA HIS A 158 -1.76 -28.83 -10.54
C HIS A 158 -3.29 -29.00 -10.66
N LEU A 159 -4.02 -27.92 -10.95
CA LEU A 159 -5.48 -27.96 -11.19
C LEU A 159 -5.87 -28.54 -12.57
N GLY A 160 -4.90 -28.83 -13.44
CA GLY A 160 -5.14 -29.40 -14.78
C GLY A 160 -5.34 -28.36 -15.90
N HIS A 161 -5.15 -27.07 -15.62
CA HIS A 161 -5.25 -25.99 -16.60
C HIS A 161 -3.91 -25.71 -17.28
N ALA A 162 -3.45 -26.63 -18.14
CA ALA A 162 -2.15 -26.57 -18.79
C ALA A 162 -1.97 -25.34 -19.72
N THR A 163 -3.04 -24.91 -20.42
CA THR A 163 -2.98 -23.74 -21.31
C THR A 163 -2.73 -22.45 -20.53
N LEU A 164 -3.48 -22.21 -19.45
CA LEU A 164 -3.28 -21.05 -18.59
C LEU A 164 -1.94 -21.11 -17.86
N SER A 165 -1.51 -22.30 -17.43
CA SER A 165 -0.17 -22.48 -16.86
C SER A 165 0.91 -22.04 -17.83
N GLN A 166 0.78 -22.34 -19.12
CA GLN A 166 1.74 -21.93 -20.13
C GLN A 166 1.73 -20.40 -20.32
N GLU A 167 0.55 -19.79 -20.45
CA GLU A 167 0.41 -18.33 -20.60
C GLU A 167 1.06 -17.57 -19.44
N TYR A 168 0.87 -18.02 -18.20
CA TYR A 168 1.49 -17.39 -17.04
C TYR A 168 3.00 -17.65 -16.95
N SER A 169 3.49 -18.78 -17.44
CA SER A 169 4.94 -19.04 -17.53
C SER A 169 5.62 -18.15 -18.56
N GLU A 170 4.99 -17.92 -19.72
CA GLU A 170 5.47 -17.02 -20.76
C GLU A 170 5.49 -15.57 -20.25
N ARG A 171 4.42 -15.14 -19.56
CA ARG A 171 4.36 -13.82 -18.92
C ARG A 171 5.46 -13.62 -17.87
N ALA A 172 5.75 -14.64 -17.07
CA ALA A 172 6.84 -14.58 -16.10
C ALA A 172 8.19 -14.30 -16.80
N VAL A 173 8.46 -15.03 -17.88
CA VAL A 173 9.69 -14.85 -18.67
C VAL A 173 9.75 -13.46 -19.32
N SER A 174 8.65 -12.99 -19.92
CA SER A 174 8.59 -11.64 -20.51
C SER A 174 8.83 -10.54 -19.47
N ALA A 175 8.32 -10.70 -18.24
CA ALA A 175 8.58 -9.76 -17.15
C ALA A 175 10.07 -9.68 -16.81
N MET A 176 10.76 -10.84 -16.68
CA MET A 176 12.21 -10.87 -16.41
C MET A 176 13.04 -10.24 -17.54
N GLN A 177 12.70 -10.56 -18.80
CA GLN A 177 13.40 -10.02 -19.97
C GLN A 177 13.30 -8.48 -20.05
N SER A 178 12.17 -7.92 -19.63
CA SER A 178 11.98 -6.46 -19.58
C SER A 178 12.83 -5.75 -18.52
N SER A 179 13.24 -6.47 -17.47
CA SER A 179 14.05 -5.91 -16.37
C SER A 179 15.56 -5.95 -16.64
N GLY A 180 15.99 -6.57 -17.74
CA GLY A 180 17.40 -6.85 -18.03
C GLY A 180 18.01 -7.96 -17.15
N GLY A 181 17.20 -8.61 -16.32
CA GLY A 181 17.62 -9.66 -15.41
C GLY A 181 17.50 -11.06 -16.01
N GLY A 182 18.65 -11.67 -16.33
CA GLY A 182 18.82 -13.11 -16.60
C GLY A 182 18.10 -13.68 -17.84
N SER A 183 18.81 -14.45 -18.66
CA SER A 183 18.21 -15.14 -19.80
C SER A 183 17.43 -16.39 -19.35
N VAL A 184 16.39 -16.24 -18.53
CA VAL A 184 15.52 -17.37 -18.21
C VAL A 184 14.79 -17.77 -19.49
N THR A 185 15.03 -18.99 -19.95
CA THR A 185 14.37 -19.51 -21.15
C THR A 185 12.95 -20.00 -20.83
N PRO A 186 12.02 -20.00 -21.82
CA PRO A 186 10.69 -20.59 -21.62
C PRO A 186 10.74 -22.04 -21.12
N ASP A 187 11.70 -22.83 -21.61
CA ASP A 187 11.89 -24.22 -21.18
C ASP A 187 12.33 -24.32 -19.71
N GLU A 188 13.21 -23.44 -19.25
CA GLU A 188 13.60 -23.36 -17.83
C GLU A 188 12.42 -22.99 -16.95
N ALA A 189 11.58 -22.04 -17.37
CA ALA A 189 10.37 -21.67 -16.63
C ALA A 189 9.40 -22.85 -16.49
N VAL A 190 9.22 -23.65 -17.55
CA VAL A 190 8.40 -24.87 -17.51
C VAL A 190 9.00 -25.92 -16.57
N GLN A 191 10.33 -26.08 -16.54
CA GLN A 191 11.00 -26.98 -15.59
C GLN A 191 10.80 -26.53 -14.14
N LEU A 192 10.90 -25.23 -13.87
CA LEU A 192 10.65 -24.65 -12.55
C LEU A 192 9.20 -24.85 -12.11
N VAL A 193 8.23 -24.68 -13.01
CA VAL A 193 6.82 -24.98 -12.73
C VAL A 193 6.65 -26.44 -12.32
N ARG A 194 7.23 -27.38 -13.08
CA ARG A 194 7.15 -28.82 -12.75
C ARG A 194 7.82 -29.14 -11.41
N GLN A 195 8.92 -28.47 -11.09
CA GLN A 195 9.58 -28.61 -9.79
C GLN A 195 8.67 -28.08 -8.66
N LEU A 196 8.13 -26.88 -8.79
CA LEU A 196 7.21 -26.28 -7.82
C LEU A 196 5.96 -27.14 -7.60
N VAL A 197 5.42 -27.75 -8.67
CA VAL A 197 4.32 -28.70 -8.57
C VAL A 197 4.70 -29.88 -7.69
N ARG A 198 5.87 -30.51 -7.90
CA ARG A 198 6.33 -31.62 -7.06
C ARG A 198 6.57 -31.22 -5.61
N ASP A 199 7.20 -30.07 -5.39
CA ASP A 199 7.65 -29.65 -4.06
C ASP A 199 6.48 -29.13 -3.19
N LYS A 200 5.55 -28.36 -3.78
CA LYS A 200 4.47 -27.70 -3.03
C LYS A 200 3.12 -28.42 -3.13
N TYR A 201 2.87 -29.16 -4.21
CA TYR A 201 1.57 -29.75 -4.52
C TYR A 201 1.63 -31.27 -4.79
N GLY A 202 2.82 -31.89 -4.78
CA GLY A 202 3.05 -33.29 -5.13
C GLY A 202 2.87 -34.29 -4.00
N LYS A 203 2.46 -33.84 -2.81
CA LYS A 203 2.06 -34.73 -1.70
C LYS A 203 0.53 -34.72 -1.58
N GLY A 204 -0.09 -35.61 -2.35
CA GLY A 204 -1.51 -35.98 -2.27
C GLY A 204 -1.64 -37.44 -2.64
#